data_AF-C7J417-F1
#
_entry.id   AF-C7J417-F1
#
_cell.length_a   1.000
_cell.length_b   1.000
_cell.length_c   1.000
_cell.angle_alpha   90.00
_cell.angle_beta   90.00
_cell.angle_gamma   90.00
#
_symmetry.space_group_name_H-M   'P 1'
#
loop_
_entity.id
_entity.type
_entity.pdbx_description
1 polymer ?
#
loop_
_entity_poly.entity_id
_entity_poly.type
_entity_poly.pdbx_seq_one_letter_code
_entity_poly.pdbx_strand_id
1 'polypeptide(L)'
;FDAAEGLGLPLLPPSKVIGGDFRRGANMAIVGGTALDFDFFESIGVGFPFWNYGSMNVQLRWFRDLLPSICATAAPQSMYVVSCV
;
A
#
# COMPACT_ATOMS: atom_id res chain seq x y z
N PHE A 1 -7.44 -19.37 -3.00
CA PHE A 1 -7.46 -19.26 -1.53
C PHE A 1 -6.71 -18.00 -1.17
N ASP A 2 -7.42 -16.93 -0.81
CA ASP A 2 -6.76 -15.72 -0.32
C ASP A 2 -6.39 -15.91 1.17
N ALA A 3 -5.15 -15.59 1.52
CA ALA A 3 -4.60 -15.82 2.86
C ALA A 3 -5.41 -15.10 3.96
N ALA A 4 -5.98 -13.93 3.64
CA ALA A 4 -6.84 -13.19 4.55
C ALA A 4 -8.15 -13.94 4.84
N GLU A 5 -8.82 -14.45 3.81
CA GLU A 5 -10.07 -15.21 3.96
C GLU A 5 -9.85 -16.51 4.75
N GLY A 6 -8.73 -17.20 4.49
CA GLY A 6 -8.35 -18.40 5.23
C GLY A 6 -8.10 -18.18 6.73
N LEU A 7 -7.82 -16.93 7.13
CA LEU A 7 -7.64 -16.51 8.52
C LEU A 7 -8.88 -15.80 9.09
N GLY A 8 -9.98 -15.70 8.35
CA GLY A 8 -11.18 -14.98 8.76
C GLY A 8 -11.02 -13.45 8.81
N LEU A 9 -10.01 -12.90 8.11
CA LEU A 9 -9.75 -11.47 8.02
C LEU A 9 -10.49 -10.84 6.83
N PRO A 10 -10.94 -9.58 6.94
CA PRO A 10 -11.58 -8.89 5.82
C PRO A 10 -10.57 -8.58 4.70
N LEU A 11 -11.01 -8.68 3.45
CA LEU A 11 -10.25 -8.20 2.29
C LEU A 11 -10.23 -6.66 2.28
N LEU A 12 -9.04 -6.08 2.21
CA LEU A 12 -8.86 -4.63 2.15
C LEU A 12 -8.96 -4.11 0.72
N PRO A 13 -9.55 -2.92 0.50
CA PRO A 13 -9.63 -2.32 -0.82
C PRO A 13 -8.22 -1.95 -1.35
N PRO A 14 -7.96 -2.03 -2.67
CA PRO A 14 -6.71 -1.55 -3.26
C PRO A 14 -6.49 -0.06 -2.99
N SER A 15 -5.29 0.32 -2.53
CA SER A 15 -4.95 1.69 -2.12
C SER A 15 -5.08 2.78 -3.20
N LYS A 16 -5.12 2.37 -4.47
CA LYS A 16 -5.25 3.28 -5.64
C LYS A 16 -6.66 3.30 -6.24
N VAL A 17 -7.65 2.69 -5.60
CA VAL A 17 -9.04 2.76 -6.06
C VAL A 17 -9.58 4.18 -5.88
N ILE A 18 -10.21 4.73 -6.93
CA ILE A 18 -10.81 6.07 -6.90
C ILE A 18 -12.08 6.01 -6.03
N GLY A 19 -12.18 6.90 -5.04
CA GLY A 19 -13.36 6.97 -4.16
C GLY A 19 -13.47 5.82 -3.15
N GLY A 20 -12.38 5.13 -2.85
CA GLY A 20 -12.36 4.07 -1.84
C GLY A 20 -12.58 4.57 -0.42
N ASP A 21 -13.31 3.79 0.40
CA ASP A 21 -13.39 3.98 1.84
C ASP A 21 -12.26 3.21 2.53
N PHE A 22 -11.27 3.93 3.04
CA PHE A 22 -10.08 3.37 3.66
C PHE A 22 -10.11 3.38 5.19
N ARG A 23 -11.25 3.72 5.81
CA ARG A 23 -11.39 3.75 7.28
C ARG A 23 -11.07 2.42 7.96
N ARG A 24 -11.20 1.31 7.24
CA ARG A 24 -10.89 -0.05 7.71
C ARG A 24 -9.53 -0.58 7.21
N GLY A 25 -8.71 0.28 6.60
CA GLY A 25 -7.43 -0.06 6.00
C GLY A 25 -7.49 -0.15 4.47
N ALA A 26 -6.31 -0.34 3.87
CA ALA A 26 -6.12 -0.44 2.43
C ALA A 26 -5.02 -1.46 2.10
N ASN A 27 -5.13 -2.13 0.96
CA ASN A 27 -4.08 -2.97 0.42
C ASN A 27 -3.08 -2.10 -0.38
N MET A 28 -1.86 -1.96 0.14
CA MET A 28 -0.79 -1.18 -0.49
C MET A 28 -0.02 -1.96 -1.56
N ALA A 29 -0.28 -3.27 -1.73
CA ALA A 29 0.48 -4.11 -2.64
C ALA A 29 0.34 -3.65 -4.11
N ILE A 30 1.47 -3.54 -4.79
CA ILE A 30 1.56 -3.23 -6.21
C ILE A 30 2.20 -4.41 -6.93
N VAL A 31 1.56 -4.89 -7.99
CA VAL A 31 2.11 -5.97 -8.83
C VAL A 31 3.46 -5.52 -9.39
N GLY A 32 4.50 -6.33 -9.16
CA GLY A 32 5.86 -6.04 -9.62
C GLY A 32 6.56 -4.89 -8.88
N GLY A 33 6.05 -4.46 -7.72
CA GLY A 33 6.71 -3.44 -6.90
C GLY A 33 8.12 -3.85 -6.48
N THR A 34 9.07 -2.93 -6.59
CA THR A 34 10.50 -3.15 -6.33
C THR A 34 10.93 -2.61 -4.96
N ALA A 35 12.05 -3.09 -4.42
CA ALA A 35 12.61 -2.47 -3.20
C ALA A 35 13.22 -1.09 -3.49
N LEU A 36 13.91 -0.96 -4.62
CA LEU A 36 14.59 0.27 -5.06
C LEU A 36 13.76 1.03 -6.08
N ASP A 37 14.03 2.33 -6.24
CA ASP A 37 13.37 3.18 -7.23
C ASP A 37 13.74 2.79 -8.66
N PHE A 38 12.86 3.11 -9.61
CA PHE A 38 13.07 2.82 -11.02
C PHE A 38 14.41 3.37 -11.55
N ASP A 39 14.80 4.56 -11.11
CA ASP A 39 16.07 5.22 -11.43
C ASP A 39 17.31 4.33 -11.16
N PHE A 40 17.25 3.48 -10.13
CA PHE A 40 18.34 2.52 -9.87
C PHE A 40 18.44 1.48 -10.99
N PHE A 41 17.30 0.94 -11.44
CA PHE A 41 17.26 -0.05 -12.51
C PHE A 41 17.65 0.55 -13.87
N GLU A 42 17.28 1.81 -14.12
CA GLU A 42 17.78 2.57 -15.27
C GLU A 42 19.30 2.74 -15.21
N SER A 43 19.85 3.09 -14.03
CA SER A 43 21.28 3.34 -13.86
C SER A 43 22.17 2.13 -14.14
N ILE A 44 21.64 0.91 -13.98
CA ILE A 44 22.36 -0.35 -14.25
C ILE A 44 21.95 -0.99 -15.58
N GLY A 45 21.16 -0.30 -16.41
CA GLY A 45 20.78 -0.75 -17.75
C GLY A 45 19.68 -1.81 -17.81
N VAL A 46 18.88 -1.99 -16.74
CA VAL A 46 17.80 -2.99 -16.67
C VAL A 46 16.39 -2.39 -16.59
N GLY A 47 16.23 -1.11 -16.91
CA GLY A 47 14.94 -0.41 -16.86
C GLY A 47 13.87 -0.91 -17.85
N PHE A 48 14.26 -1.57 -18.94
CA PHE A 48 13.32 -2.14 -19.92
C PHE A 48 13.27 -3.67 -19.82
N PRO A 49 12.10 -4.33 -19.83
CA PRO A 49 10.73 -3.80 -19.96
C PRO A 49 10.08 -3.39 -18.62
N PHE A 50 10.86 -3.29 -17.55
CA PHE A 50 10.39 -3.12 -16.18
C PHE A 50 9.97 -1.69 -15.84
N TRP A 51 8.91 -1.19 -16.46
CA TRP A 51 8.32 0.10 -16.10
C TRP A 51 7.43 -0.03 -14.86
N ASN A 52 8.03 0.04 -13.66
CA ASN A 52 7.30 -0.02 -12.41
C ASN A 52 7.68 1.14 -11.47
N TYR A 53 6.79 2.10 -11.32
CA TYR A 53 6.93 3.20 -10.34
C TYR A 53 6.41 2.84 -8.94
N GLY A 54 6.08 1.58 -8.69
CA GLY A 54 5.61 1.09 -7.41
C GLY A 54 6.72 0.63 -6.49
N SER A 55 7.86 1.33 -6.44
CA SER A 55 8.93 0.98 -5.51
C SER A 55 8.45 1.06 -4.06
N MET A 56 9.14 0.40 -3.13
CA MET A 56 8.82 0.41 -1.70
C MET A 56 8.83 1.84 -1.14
N ASN A 57 9.78 2.67 -1.60
CA ASN A 57 9.83 4.09 -1.28
C ASN A 57 8.53 4.79 -1.69
N VAL A 58 8.05 4.51 -2.90
CA VAL A 58 6.88 5.17 -3.45
C VAL A 58 5.61 4.66 -2.77
N GLN A 59 5.51 3.35 -2.52
CA GLN A 59 4.44 2.75 -1.74
C GLN A 59 4.36 3.32 -0.32
N LEU A 60 5.50 3.59 0.33
CA LEU A 60 5.53 4.21 1.66
C LEU A 60 5.08 5.68 1.62
N ARG A 61 5.44 6.43 0.57
CA ARG A 61 4.91 7.78 0.35
C ARG A 61 3.40 7.76 0.16
N TRP A 62 2.88 6.89 -0.71
CA TRP A 62 1.44 6.72 -0.90
C TRP A 62 0.72 6.29 0.38
N PHE A 63 1.34 5.43 1.18
CA PHE A 63 0.79 5.05 2.48
C PHE A 63 0.65 6.26 3.40
N ARG A 64 1.69 7.11 3.49
CA ARG A 64 1.65 8.36 4.27
C ARG A 64 0.57 9.31 3.79
N ASP A 65 0.40 9.45 2.48
CA ASP A 65 -0.66 10.28 1.89
C ASP A 65 -2.06 9.72 2.21
N LEU A 66 -2.16 8.41 2.40
CA LEU A 66 -3.41 7.71 2.73
C LEU A 66 -3.75 7.76 4.23
N LEU A 67 -2.76 7.94 5.12
CA LEU A 67 -2.95 7.94 6.57
C LEU A 67 -4.12 8.83 7.05
N PRO A 68 -4.32 10.06 6.55
CA PRO A 68 -5.45 10.89 6.98
C PRO A 68 -6.82 10.28 6.67
N SER A 69 -6.95 9.52 5.58
CA SER A 69 -8.21 8.84 5.21
C SER A 69 -8.50 7.60 6.07
N ILE A 70 -7.45 7.02 6.65
CA ILE A 70 -7.53 5.87 7.57
C ILE A 70 -7.78 6.37 9.00
N CYS A 71 -7.05 7.42 9.42
CA CYS A 71 -7.06 7.98 10.78
C CYS A 71 -8.21 8.96 11.05
N ALA A 72 -9.33 8.89 10.32
CA ALA A 72 -10.51 9.73 10.54
C ALA A 72 -11.19 9.37 11.87
N THR A 73 -10.60 9.79 12.99
CA THR A 73 -11.12 9.78 14.37
C THR A 73 -11.96 8.54 14.72
N ALA A 74 -11.33 7.37 14.81
CA ALA A 74 -11.96 6.20 15.40
C ALA A 74 -11.38 5.94 16.79
N ALA A 75 -12.24 6.08 17.80
CA ALA A 75 -12.05 5.56 19.14
C ALA A 75 -11.69 4.05 19.09
N PRO A 76 -11.06 3.49 20.13
CA PRO A 76 -10.27 2.28 20.02
C PRO A 76 -11.16 1.06 19.85
N GLN A 77 -11.31 0.58 18.62
CA GLN A 77 -11.75 -0.78 18.35
C GLN A 77 -10.85 -1.40 17.28
N SER A 78 -9.91 -2.21 17.77
CA SER A 78 -9.10 -3.18 17.01
C SER A 78 -8.37 -2.60 15.79
N MET A 79 -7.44 -1.66 16.03
CA MET A 79 -6.49 -1.20 15.02
C MET A 79 -5.19 -1.97 15.17
N TYR A 80 -4.94 -2.94 14.29
CA TYR A 80 -3.79 -3.85 14.47
C TYR A 80 -2.44 -3.22 14.14
N VAL A 81 -2.32 -2.23 13.23
CA VAL A 81 -1.03 -1.59 12.94
C VAL A 81 -1.20 -0.21 12.27
N VAL A 82 -1.62 0.83 12.98
CA VAL A 82 -1.26 2.22 12.60
C VAL A 82 -1.17 3.06 13.86
N SER A 83 0.03 3.45 14.26
CA SER A 83 0.20 4.59 15.16
C SER A 83 0.06 5.84 14.28
N CYS A 84 -1.07 6.54 14.38
CA CYS A 84 -1.19 7.87 13.81
C CYS A 84 -0.23 8.76 14.64
N VAL A 85 0.94 9.10 14.09
CA VAL A 85 1.93 10.00 14.72
C VAL A 85 1.61 11.43 14.30
#